data_AF-A0AA40SD74-F1
#
_entry.id   AF-A0AA40SD74-F1
#
_cell.length_a   1.000
_cell.length_b   1.000
_cell.length_c   1.000
_cell.angle_alpha   90.00
_cell.angle_beta   90.00
_cell.angle_gamma   90.00
#
_symmetry.space_group_name_H-M   'P 1'
#
loop_
_entity.id
_entity.type
_entity.pdbx_description
1 polymer ?
#
loop_
_entity_poly.entity_id
_entity_poly.type
_entity_poly.pdbx_seq_one_letter_code
_entity_poly.pdbx_strand_id
1 'polypeptide(L)'
;MAPLTTSYFSSAGEVAVFDWPANTVVGRRPLTDVWSGLPAEFSAGVDAAVDLGAGMLYVFRGPAYVRIPTATDQVDEGYPLPIAGMWPGVVFDAVDAAMNWGDGKVYFFRGAQYARYDIAADRQDPGYPKDVSVGWRGVDPAWVAGGIHGAVNTGTGRAYLFQGAEYVALDWHAKAQLPGYPLPVADHWPGVMGPVEAAWSHAAPAPAGGPATAGAADFYHRYHAFAEPGEAHLGVPVLVTLGQAALESDWGRSAPGNNFFGIKARATDPEESRQLLRTREVLRRPDATFPEVISVTPLPDGSFEYVVRDWFRRYASPEESFTHHARFLRDNSRYAAAFDHSDDPYAFARAVAAAGYATDPRYADILTGRMRELEASR
;
A
#
# COMPACT_ATOMS: atom_id res chain seq x y z
N MET A 1 17.64 9.01 -8.53
CA MET A 1 16.49 8.10 -8.56
C MET A 1 16.64 7.22 -9.78
N ALA A 2 16.63 5.90 -9.63
CA ALA A 2 16.65 5.01 -10.80
C ALA A 2 15.26 5.08 -11.45
N PRO A 3 15.17 5.30 -12.77
CA PRO A 3 13.91 5.21 -13.48
C PRO A 3 13.34 3.79 -13.35
N LEU A 4 12.02 3.66 -13.44
CA LEU A 4 11.42 2.34 -13.61
C LEU A 4 11.97 1.69 -14.88
N THR A 5 12.45 0.47 -14.75
CA THR A 5 13.03 -0.28 -15.88
C THR A 5 11.96 -1.04 -16.65
N THR A 6 10.82 -1.33 -16.03
CA THR A 6 9.74 -2.13 -16.63
C THR A 6 8.35 -1.52 -16.42
N SER A 7 7.49 -1.77 -17.41
CA SER A 7 6.05 -1.58 -17.35
C SER A 7 5.34 -2.83 -17.87
N TYR A 8 4.07 -2.97 -17.53
CA TYR A 8 3.26 -4.13 -17.86
C TYR A 8 2.05 -3.71 -18.67
N PHE A 9 1.71 -4.53 -19.66
CA PHE A 9 0.56 -4.33 -20.52
C PHE A 9 -0.26 -5.62 -20.54
N SER A 10 -1.56 -5.51 -20.36
CA SER A 10 -2.47 -6.62 -20.58
C SER A 10 -3.29 -6.43 -21.84
N SER A 11 -3.43 -7.52 -22.59
CA SER A 11 -4.29 -7.65 -23.75
C SER A 11 -4.60 -9.12 -23.95
N ALA A 12 -5.87 -9.47 -24.22
CA ALA A 12 -6.31 -10.83 -24.53
C ALA A 12 -5.89 -11.89 -23.49
N GLY A 13 -5.90 -11.55 -22.20
CA GLY A 13 -5.58 -12.47 -21.11
C GLY A 13 -4.08 -12.73 -20.89
N GLU A 14 -3.20 -12.06 -21.62
CA GLU A 14 -1.75 -12.09 -21.41
C GLU A 14 -1.26 -10.83 -20.71
N VAL A 15 -0.09 -10.92 -20.08
CA VAL A 15 0.71 -9.78 -19.61
C VAL A 15 2.02 -9.76 -20.39
N ALA A 16 2.28 -8.64 -21.05
CA ALA A 16 3.54 -8.31 -21.68
C ALA A 16 4.38 -7.44 -20.75
N VAL A 17 5.67 -7.76 -20.63
CA VAL A 17 6.67 -6.96 -19.91
C VAL A 17 7.39 -6.08 -20.91
N PHE A 18 7.16 -4.77 -20.82
CA PHE A 18 7.85 -3.77 -21.61
C PHE A 18 9.10 -3.30 -20.86
N ASP A 19 10.26 -3.46 -21.48
CA ASP A 19 11.54 -2.98 -20.95
C ASP A 19 11.86 -1.60 -21.54
N TRP A 20 11.96 -0.60 -20.68
CA TRP A 20 12.21 0.78 -21.07
C TRP A 20 13.59 0.99 -21.72
N PRO A 21 14.69 0.43 -21.18
CA PRO A 21 16.00 0.50 -21.83
C PRO A 21 16.05 -0.11 -23.23
N ALA A 22 15.44 -1.28 -23.44
CA ALA A 22 15.36 -1.94 -24.74
C ALA A 22 14.27 -1.34 -25.65
N ASN A 23 13.35 -0.55 -25.08
CA ASN A 23 12.21 0.07 -25.74
C ASN A 23 11.35 -0.96 -26.51
N THR A 24 11.11 -2.12 -25.91
CA THR A 24 10.34 -3.21 -26.51
C THR A 24 9.81 -4.17 -25.45
N VAL A 25 8.81 -4.97 -25.82
CA VAL A 25 8.38 -6.11 -25.00
C VAL A 25 9.45 -7.20 -24.99
N VAL A 26 9.87 -7.62 -23.79
CA VAL A 26 10.91 -8.65 -23.57
C VAL A 26 10.34 -9.99 -23.09
N GLY A 27 9.06 -10.03 -22.75
CA GLY A 27 8.39 -11.26 -22.33
C GLY A 27 6.88 -11.13 -22.36
N ARG A 28 6.21 -12.27 -22.54
CA ARG A 28 4.74 -12.41 -22.49
C ARG A 28 4.39 -13.69 -21.77
N ARG A 29 3.40 -13.62 -20.89
CA ARG A 29 2.88 -14.78 -20.16
C ARG A 29 1.37 -14.64 -19.95
N PRO A 30 0.62 -15.74 -19.97
CA PRO A 30 -0.78 -15.74 -19.50
C PRO A 30 -0.89 -15.16 -18.09
N LEU A 31 -1.96 -14.43 -17.79
CA LEU A 31 -2.20 -13.86 -16.45
C LEU A 31 -2.09 -14.92 -15.34
N THR A 32 -2.61 -16.14 -15.59
CA THR A 32 -2.56 -17.27 -14.65
C THR A 32 -1.16 -17.81 -14.38
N ASP A 33 -0.20 -17.55 -15.28
CA ASP A 33 1.20 -17.93 -15.11
C ASP A 33 2.01 -16.83 -14.40
N VAL A 34 1.49 -15.60 -14.42
CA VAL A 34 2.06 -14.45 -13.71
C VAL A 34 1.60 -14.45 -12.27
N TRP A 35 0.30 -14.63 -12.02
CA TRP A 35 -0.28 -14.60 -10.68
C TRP A 35 -1.04 -15.89 -10.38
N SER A 36 -0.61 -16.56 -9.32
CA SER A 36 -1.26 -17.76 -8.81
C SER A 36 -2.50 -17.42 -7.99
N GLY A 37 -3.55 -18.25 -8.08
CA GLY A 37 -4.80 -18.04 -7.34
C GLY A 37 -5.73 -16.97 -7.93
N LEU A 38 -5.51 -16.52 -9.17
CA LEU A 38 -6.43 -15.61 -9.85
C LEU A 38 -7.84 -16.21 -9.96
N PRO A 39 -8.88 -15.48 -9.51
CA PRO A 39 -10.27 -15.87 -9.75
C PRO A 39 -10.56 -15.95 -11.26
N ALA A 40 -11.53 -16.81 -11.64
CA ALA A 40 -11.81 -17.10 -13.03
C ALA A 40 -12.17 -15.84 -13.84
N GLU A 41 -12.86 -14.88 -13.24
CA GLU A 41 -13.23 -13.60 -13.84
C GLU A 41 -12.04 -12.70 -14.20
N PHE A 42 -10.88 -12.88 -13.56
CA PHE A 42 -9.63 -12.16 -13.86
C PHE A 42 -8.76 -12.89 -14.89
N SER A 43 -8.94 -14.21 -15.06
CA SER A 43 -8.09 -15.02 -15.96
C SER A 43 -8.21 -14.65 -17.45
N ALA A 44 -9.31 -14.01 -17.85
CA ALA A 44 -9.56 -13.59 -19.23
C ALA A 44 -9.04 -12.17 -19.53
N GLY A 45 -8.60 -11.42 -18.53
CA GLY A 45 -8.18 -10.03 -18.66
C GLY A 45 -8.44 -9.23 -17.38
N VAL A 46 -7.77 -8.09 -17.28
CA VAL A 46 -7.89 -7.15 -16.17
C VAL A 46 -8.15 -5.76 -16.72
N ASP A 47 -8.84 -4.92 -15.95
CA ASP A 47 -9.19 -3.56 -16.40
C ASP A 47 -8.13 -2.57 -15.92
N ALA A 48 -7.62 -2.75 -14.70
CA ALA A 48 -6.57 -1.92 -14.16
C ALA A 48 -5.68 -2.70 -13.20
N ALA A 49 -4.46 -2.21 -12.98
CA ALA A 49 -3.63 -2.65 -11.88
C ALA A 49 -2.80 -1.47 -11.35
N VAL A 50 -2.52 -1.47 -10.05
CA VAL A 50 -1.67 -0.46 -9.44
C VAL A 50 -0.93 -1.02 -8.24
N ASP A 51 0.37 -0.73 -8.20
CA ASP A 51 1.20 -0.94 -7.02
C ASP A 51 1.17 0.36 -6.19
N LEU A 52 0.62 0.28 -4.98
CA LEU A 52 0.53 1.43 -4.07
C LEU A 52 1.86 1.71 -3.36
N GLY A 53 2.83 0.79 -3.45
CA GLY A 53 4.04 0.74 -2.64
C GLY A 53 4.00 -0.40 -1.62
N ALA A 54 5.13 -0.63 -0.93
CA ALA A 54 5.28 -1.65 0.12
C ALA A 54 5.07 -3.11 -0.31
N GLY A 55 5.23 -3.41 -1.61
CA GLY A 55 5.23 -4.78 -2.12
C GLY A 55 3.85 -5.39 -2.31
N MET A 56 2.83 -4.57 -2.55
CA MET A 56 1.44 -5.01 -2.76
C MET A 56 0.88 -4.45 -4.07
N LEU A 57 0.50 -5.36 -4.97
CA LEU A 57 -0.19 -5.04 -6.21
C LEU A 57 -1.71 -5.22 -6.03
N TYR A 58 -2.49 -4.26 -6.53
CA TYR A 58 -3.94 -4.32 -6.56
C TYR A 58 -4.38 -4.40 -8.01
N VAL A 59 -5.18 -5.41 -8.35
CA VAL A 59 -5.62 -5.69 -9.73
C VAL A 59 -7.14 -5.66 -9.77
N PHE A 60 -7.73 -4.96 -10.73
CA PHE A 60 -9.15 -4.65 -10.83
C PHE A 60 -9.79 -5.31 -12.05
N ARG A 61 -11.01 -5.80 -11.88
CA ARG A 61 -11.83 -6.35 -12.96
C ARG A 61 -13.31 -6.17 -12.62
N GLY A 62 -14.03 -5.45 -13.48
CA GLY A 62 -15.41 -5.06 -13.25
C GLY A 62 -15.55 -4.39 -11.88
N PRO A 63 -16.53 -4.81 -11.05
CA PRO A 63 -16.76 -4.20 -9.75
C PRO A 63 -15.87 -4.72 -8.62
N ALA A 64 -14.87 -5.54 -8.93
CA ALA A 64 -14.07 -6.24 -7.93
C ALA A 64 -12.56 -6.02 -8.14
N TYR A 65 -11.78 -6.32 -7.10
CA TYR A 65 -10.34 -6.30 -7.15
C TYR A 65 -9.73 -7.45 -6.36
N VAL A 66 -8.50 -7.81 -6.69
CA VAL A 66 -7.65 -8.73 -5.92
C VAL A 66 -6.41 -8.00 -5.41
N ARG A 67 -5.81 -8.50 -4.34
CA ARG A 67 -4.50 -8.04 -3.83
C ARG A 67 -3.48 -9.16 -3.93
N ILE A 68 -2.26 -8.80 -4.36
CA ILE A 68 -1.19 -9.74 -4.68
C ILE A 68 0.12 -9.20 -4.07
N PRO A 69 0.71 -9.87 -3.07
CA PRO A 69 2.05 -9.54 -2.61
C PRO A 69 3.08 -9.81 -3.70
N THR A 70 3.89 -8.82 -4.04
CA THR A 70 4.88 -8.93 -5.14
C THR A 70 6.04 -9.87 -4.82
N ALA A 71 6.17 -10.30 -3.56
CA ALA A 71 7.17 -11.26 -3.14
C ALA A 71 6.78 -12.71 -3.45
N THR A 72 5.48 -12.98 -3.60
CA THR A 72 4.95 -14.35 -3.79
C THR A 72 4.21 -14.52 -5.09
N ASP A 73 3.75 -13.43 -5.72
CA ASP A 73 2.89 -13.46 -6.91
C ASP A 73 1.65 -14.37 -6.72
N GLN A 74 1.16 -14.44 -5.48
CA GLN A 74 -0.01 -15.22 -5.09
C GLN A 74 -1.11 -14.28 -4.65
N VAL A 75 -2.31 -14.43 -5.21
CA VAL A 75 -3.49 -13.71 -4.74
C VAL A 75 -3.73 -14.04 -3.26
N ASP A 76 -3.88 -13.00 -2.45
CA ASP A 76 -4.18 -13.16 -1.03
C ASP A 76 -5.52 -13.88 -0.83
N GLU A 77 -5.60 -14.64 0.26
CA GLU A 77 -6.85 -15.32 0.63
C GLU A 77 -7.95 -14.29 1.00
N GLY A 78 -9.19 -14.58 0.58
CA GLY A 78 -10.38 -13.73 0.79
C GLY A 78 -10.71 -12.81 -0.39
N TYR A 79 -9.90 -12.81 -1.44
CA TYR A 79 -10.15 -12.08 -2.68
C TYR A 79 -10.90 -12.94 -3.73
N PRO A 80 -11.69 -12.33 -4.62
CA PRO A 80 -11.81 -10.90 -4.87
C PRO A 80 -12.79 -10.19 -3.91
N LEU A 81 -12.54 -8.90 -3.68
CA LEU A 81 -13.40 -8.03 -2.87
C LEU A 81 -14.05 -6.95 -3.76
N PRO A 82 -15.26 -6.45 -3.41
CA PRO A 82 -15.89 -5.39 -4.17
C PRO A 82 -15.10 -4.08 -4.05
N ILE A 83 -15.08 -3.27 -5.10
CA ILE A 83 -14.47 -1.92 -5.06
C ILE A 83 -15.29 -1.01 -4.14
N ALA A 84 -16.61 -1.05 -4.30
CA ALA A 84 -17.55 -0.27 -3.50
C ALA A 84 -17.41 -0.62 -2.00
N GLY A 85 -17.22 0.40 -1.17
CA GLY A 85 -17.02 0.25 0.27
C GLY A 85 -15.59 -0.15 0.68
N MET A 86 -14.76 -0.63 -0.24
CA MET A 86 -13.39 -1.04 0.05
C MET A 86 -12.33 0.02 -0.23
N TRP A 87 -12.68 1.04 -1.02
CA TRP A 87 -11.85 2.21 -1.31
C TRP A 87 -12.57 3.47 -0.81
N PRO A 88 -12.38 3.90 0.45
CA PRO A 88 -13.19 4.93 1.08
C PRO A 88 -13.24 6.23 0.27
N GLY A 89 -14.46 6.68 -0.01
CA GLY A 89 -14.70 7.90 -0.79
C GLY A 89 -14.54 7.75 -2.30
N VAL A 90 -13.97 6.65 -2.81
CA VAL A 90 -14.00 6.36 -4.25
C VAL A 90 -15.43 5.96 -4.61
N VAL A 91 -16.07 6.79 -5.43
CA VAL A 91 -17.49 6.64 -5.81
C VAL A 91 -17.71 5.75 -7.03
N PHE A 92 -16.62 5.27 -7.64
CA PHE A 92 -16.68 4.46 -8.85
C PHE A 92 -17.10 3.02 -8.56
N ASP A 93 -17.91 2.48 -9.45
CA ASP A 93 -18.37 1.08 -9.43
C ASP A 93 -17.37 0.11 -10.06
N ALA A 94 -16.46 0.61 -10.90
CA ALA A 94 -15.33 -0.08 -11.50
C ALA A 94 -14.18 0.90 -11.76
N VAL A 95 -13.01 0.38 -12.16
CA VAL A 95 -11.81 1.18 -12.46
C VAL A 95 -11.28 0.78 -13.82
N ASP A 96 -11.19 1.75 -14.74
CA ASP A 96 -10.74 1.53 -16.13
C ASP A 96 -9.22 1.64 -16.25
N ALA A 97 -8.58 2.43 -15.39
CA ALA A 97 -7.14 2.50 -15.23
C ALA A 97 -6.79 3.02 -13.84
N ALA A 98 -5.58 2.71 -13.37
CA ALA A 98 -5.08 3.22 -12.09
C ALA A 98 -3.59 3.53 -12.21
N MET A 99 -3.15 4.62 -11.57
CA MET A 99 -1.75 5.02 -11.60
C MET A 99 -1.32 5.62 -10.27
N ASN A 100 -0.26 5.05 -9.70
CA ASN A 100 0.47 5.67 -8.61
C ASN A 100 1.35 6.79 -9.16
N TRP A 101 1.15 8.02 -8.70
CA TRP A 101 1.88 9.16 -9.22
C TRP A 101 3.27 9.33 -8.60
N GLY A 102 3.50 8.75 -7.42
CA GLY A 102 4.70 8.95 -6.61
C GLY A 102 4.58 10.15 -5.64
N ASP A 103 3.50 10.94 -5.68
CA ASP A 103 3.26 12.05 -4.75
C ASP A 103 2.48 11.61 -3.48
N GLY A 104 2.49 10.31 -3.17
CA GLY A 104 1.65 9.72 -2.13
C GLY A 104 0.18 9.56 -2.52
N LYS A 105 -0.16 9.80 -3.80
CA LYS A 105 -1.51 9.65 -4.32
C LYS A 105 -1.59 8.59 -5.42
N VAL A 106 -2.75 7.97 -5.49
CA VAL A 106 -3.19 7.14 -6.63
C VAL A 106 -4.32 7.82 -7.36
N TYR A 107 -4.31 7.70 -8.68
CA TYR A 107 -5.32 8.26 -9.56
C TYR A 107 -6.06 7.10 -10.19
N PHE A 108 -7.33 6.93 -9.80
CA PHE A 108 -8.24 5.95 -10.40
C PHE A 108 -9.04 6.63 -11.50
N PHE A 109 -9.12 6.02 -12.67
CA PHE A 109 -9.85 6.54 -13.81
C PHE A 109 -11.11 5.72 -14.05
N ARG A 110 -12.21 6.40 -14.36
CA ARG A 110 -13.49 5.79 -14.74
C ARG A 110 -14.21 6.71 -15.72
N GLY A 111 -14.40 6.24 -16.95
CA GLY A 111 -14.89 7.04 -18.07
C GLY A 111 -14.06 8.32 -18.25
N ALA A 112 -14.74 9.46 -18.36
CA ALA A 112 -14.09 10.76 -18.49
C ALA A 112 -13.61 11.38 -17.16
N GLN A 113 -13.71 10.66 -16.05
CA GLN A 113 -13.42 11.17 -14.71
C GLN A 113 -12.26 10.43 -14.05
N TYR A 114 -11.69 11.06 -13.02
CA TYR A 114 -10.72 10.44 -12.15
C TYR A 114 -10.96 10.80 -10.68
N ALA A 115 -10.69 9.84 -9.81
CA ALA A 115 -10.60 10.01 -8.38
C ALA A 115 -9.12 10.13 -7.99
N ARG A 116 -8.82 11.03 -7.05
CA ARG A 116 -7.49 11.12 -6.43
C ARG A 116 -7.56 10.56 -5.02
N TYR A 117 -6.86 9.47 -4.80
CA TYR A 117 -6.82 8.73 -3.55
C TYR A 117 -5.54 9.05 -2.79
N ASP A 118 -5.67 9.39 -1.51
CA ASP A 118 -4.54 9.55 -0.59
C ASP A 118 -4.19 8.19 0.00
N ILE A 119 -2.97 7.71 -0.29
CA ILE A 119 -2.50 6.40 0.15
C ILE A 119 -2.36 6.38 1.68
N ALA A 120 -1.80 7.45 2.27
CA ALA A 120 -1.54 7.52 3.71
C ALA A 120 -2.83 7.70 4.52
N ALA A 121 -3.80 8.44 3.98
CA ALA A 121 -5.08 8.66 4.65
C ALA A 121 -6.13 7.57 4.34
N ASP A 122 -5.81 6.60 3.48
CA ASP A 122 -6.69 5.53 3.01
C ASP A 122 -8.08 6.03 2.59
N ARG A 123 -8.11 7.11 1.78
CA ARG A 123 -9.37 7.69 1.29
C ARG A 123 -9.18 8.57 0.06
N GLN A 124 -10.25 8.73 -0.70
CA GLN A 124 -10.35 9.75 -1.73
C GLN A 124 -10.22 11.16 -1.12
N ASP A 125 -9.48 12.03 -1.79
CA ASP A 125 -9.39 13.45 -1.45
C ASP A 125 -10.76 14.14 -1.65
N PRO A 126 -11.13 15.10 -0.79
CA PRO A 126 -12.32 15.92 -0.99
C PRO A 126 -12.30 16.68 -2.32
N GLY A 127 -13.48 16.82 -2.95
CA GLY A 127 -13.63 17.52 -4.24
C GLY A 127 -13.28 16.68 -5.48
N TYR A 128 -13.17 15.36 -5.30
CA TYR A 128 -13.11 14.36 -6.36
C TYR A 128 -14.41 13.54 -6.38
N PRO A 129 -14.75 12.85 -7.50
CA PRO A 129 -13.99 12.78 -8.75
C PRO A 129 -14.02 14.10 -9.53
N LYS A 130 -13.09 14.25 -10.47
CA LYS A 130 -13.01 15.37 -11.41
C LYS A 130 -12.90 14.86 -12.83
N ASP A 131 -13.27 15.69 -13.80
CA ASP A 131 -13.03 15.37 -15.21
C ASP A 131 -11.51 15.29 -15.47
N VAL A 132 -11.11 14.32 -16.28
CA VAL A 132 -9.68 14.10 -16.60
C VAL A 132 -9.08 15.36 -17.21
N SER A 133 -9.76 16.02 -18.15
CA SER A 133 -9.26 17.25 -18.79
C SER A 133 -9.01 18.41 -17.82
N VAL A 134 -9.61 18.40 -16.62
CA VAL A 134 -9.37 19.40 -15.56
C VAL A 134 -8.06 19.13 -14.81
N GLY A 135 -7.76 17.85 -14.54
CA GLY A 135 -6.57 17.43 -13.81
C GLY A 135 -5.33 17.21 -14.66
N TRP A 136 -5.54 16.85 -15.92
CA TRP A 136 -4.55 16.40 -16.88
C TRP A 136 -4.56 17.37 -18.07
N ARG A 137 -3.87 18.50 -17.90
CA ARG A 137 -4.03 19.68 -18.76
C ARG A 137 -3.67 19.35 -20.22
N GLY A 138 -4.56 19.70 -21.13
CA GLY A 138 -4.34 19.53 -22.57
C GLY A 138 -4.70 18.15 -23.11
N VAL A 139 -5.14 17.22 -22.26
CA VAL A 139 -5.79 15.99 -22.72
C VAL A 139 -7.18 16.35 -23.24
N ASP A 140 -7.45 16.02 -24.50
CA ASP A 140 -8.70 16.36 -25.18
C ASP A 140 -9.90 15.65 -24.52
N PRO A 141 -10.91 16.39 -24.01
CA PRO A 141 -12.12 15.80 -23.46
C PRO A 141 -12.82 14.80 -24.40
N ALA A 142 -12.79 15.03 -25.72
CA ALA A 142 -13.39 14.14 -26.69
C ALA A 142 -12.63 12.82 -26.82
N TRP A 143 -11.31 12.84 -26.62
CA TRP A 143 -10.51 11.62 -26.55
C TRP A 143 -10.90 10.84 -25.29
N VAL A 144 -10.80 11.45 -24.10
CA VAL A 144 -11.10 10.80 -22.80
C VAL A 144 -12.53 10.25 -22.71
N ALA A 145 -13.48 10.75 -23.50
CA ALA A 145 -14.83 10.18 -23.55
C ALA A 145 -14.85 8.68 -23.93
N GLY A 146 -13.79 8.19 -24.59
CA GLY A 146 -13.59 6.77 -24.88
C GLY A 146 -13.04 5.92 -23.71
N GLY A 147 -12.74 6.54 -22.57
CA GLY A 147 -12.20 5.88 -21.38
C GLY A 147 -10.68 5.70 -21.43
N ILE A 148 -10.04 5.76 -20.26
CA ILE A 148 -8.61 5.47 -20.14
C ILE A 148 -8.46 3.98 -19.80
N HIS A 149 -7.89 3.20 -20.71
CA HIS A 149 -7.68 1.75 -20.59
C HIS A 149 -6.29 1.39 -20.03
N GLY A 150 -5.45 2.37 -19.71
CA GLY A 150 -4.16 2.09 -19.12
C GLY A 150 -3.45 3.36 -18.71
N ALA A 151 -2.66 3.29 -17.64
CA ALA A 151 -1.94 4.44 -17.14
C ALA A 151 -0.58 4.01 -16.57
N VAL A 152 0.49 4.52 -17.17
CA VAL A 152 1.86 4.16 -16.82
C VAL A 152 2.61 5.41 -16.38
N ASN A 153 3.24 5.33 -15.22
CA ASN A 153 4.13 6.37 -14.72
C ASN A 153 5.55 5.82 -14.68
N THR A 154 6.51 6.46 -15.36
CA THR A 154 7.91 5.98 -15.35
C THR A 154 8.68 6.41 -14.12
N GLY A 155 8.09 7.28 -13.28
CA GLY A 155 8.76 7.92 -12.16
C GLY A 155 9.75 9.00 -12.56
N THR A 156 10.04 9.17 -13.85
CA THR A 156 11.01 10.17 -14.33
C THR A 156 10.52 10.87 -15.60
N GLY A 157 10.03 12.11 -15.44
CA GLY A 157 9.82 13.06 -16.53
C GLY A 157 8.64 12.79 -17.47
N ARG A 158 8.11 11.57 -17.54
CA ARG A 158 6.94 11.22 -18.38
C ARG A 158 5.96 10.29 -17.68
N ALA A 159 4.69 10.46 -18.01
CA ALA A 159 3.64 9.49 -17.78
C ALA A 159 2.84 9.29 -19.07
N TYR A 160 2.06 8.21 -19.16
CA TYR A 160 1.34 7.83 -20.37
C TYR A 160 -0.06 7.37 -20.01
N LEU A 161 -1.06 7.85 -20.75
CA LEU A 161 -2.42 7.35 -20.68
C LEU A 161 -2.74 6.66 -22.01
N PHE A 162 -3.37 5.50 -21.95
CA PHE A 162 -3.70 4.66 -23.09
C PHE A 162 -5.21 4.59 -23.25
N GLN A 163 -5.67 4.64 -24.49
CA GLN A 163 -7.06 4.45 -24.87
C GLN A 163 -7.09 3.49 -26.06
N GLY A 164 -7.14 2.19 -25.77
CA GLY A 164 -7.20 1.16 -26.79
C GLY A 164 -5.92 1.17 -27.63
N ALA A 165 -6.04 1.55 -28.91
CA ALA A 165 -4.92 1.55 -29.85
C ALA A 165 -4.12 2.86 -29.89
N GLU A 166 -4.49 3.86 -29.08
CA GLU A 166 -3.81 5.15 -29.01
C GLU A 166 -3.30 5.46 -27.60
N TYR A 167 -2.37 6.39 -27.50
CA TYR A 167 -1.88 6.89 -26.21
C TYR A 167 -1.53 8.38 -26.28
N VAL A 168 -1.55 9.02 -25.11
CA VAL A 168 -1.02 10.37 -24.91
C VAL A 168 0.16 10.30 -23.94
N ALA A 169 1.19 11.11 -24.17
CA ALA A 169 2.26 11.30 -23.19
C ALA A 169 2.05 12.60 -22.42
N LEU A 170 2.34 12.55 -21.12
CA LEU A 170 2.23 13.64 -20.18
C LEU A 170 3.62 14.03 -19.70
N ASP A 171 3.84 15.34 -19.53
CA ASP A 171 4.89 15.86 -18.67
C ASP A 171 4.53 15.54 -17.21
N TRP A 172 5.42 14.78 -16.56
CA TRP A 172 5.21 14.31 -15.20
C TRP A 172 5.21 15.45 -14.15
N HIS A 173 5.91 16.55 -14.36
CA HIS A 173 5.90 17.65 -13.39
C HIS A 173 4.65 18.51 -13.56
N ALA A 174 4.26 18.76 -14.81
CA ALA A 174 3.17 19.65 -15.14
C ALA A 174 1.79 18.98 -15.15
N LYS A 175 1.70 17.65 -15.09
CA LYS A 175 0.47 16.88 -15.33
C LYS A 175 -0.23 17.35 -16.62
N ALA A 176 0.56 17.55 -17.68
CA ALA A 176 0.10 18.18 -18.90
C ALA A 176 0.50 17.34 -20.12
N GLN A 177 -0.41 17.19 -21.07
CA GLN A 177 -0.14 16.51 -22.33
C GLN A 177 0.97 17.23 -23.10
N LEU A 178 1.91 16.43 -23.62
CA LEU A 178 2.94 16.88 -24.55
C LEU A 178 2.34 17.14 -25.93
N PRO A 179 2.92 18.03 -26.76
CA PRO A 179 2.42 18.27 -28.11
C PRO A 179 2.57 17.04 -29.02
N GLY A 180 1.69 16.89 -30.00
CA GLY A 180 1.77 15.84 -31.04
C GLY A 180 1.06 14.52 -30.71
N TYR A 181 0.24 14.50 -29.68
CA TYR A 181 -0.58 13.35 -29.24
C TYR A 181 -2.08 13.60 -29.49
N PRO A 182 -2.93 12.54 -29.56
CA PRO A 182 -2.60 11.12 -29.38
C PRO A 182 -1.78 10.52 -30.53
N LEU A 183 -1.05 9.44 -30.25
CA LEU A 183 -0.30 8.66 -31.24
C LEU A 183 -0.70 7.18 -31.19
N PRO A 184 -0.53 6.43 -32.30
CA PRO A 184 -0.82 5.00 -32.34
C PRO A 184 0.15 4.20 -31.45
N VAL A 185 -0.38 3.26 -30.67
CA VAL A 185 0.43 2.36 -29.83
C VAL A 185 1.35 1.49 -30.68
N ALA A 186 0.82 0.94 -31.79
CA ALA A 186 1.54 0.01 -32.66
C ALA A 186 2.84 0.59 -33.26
N ASP A 187 2.90 1.91 -33.46
CA ASP A 187 4.04 2.58 -34.08
C ASP A 187 5.12 2.97 -33.06
N HIS A 188 4.75 3.08 -31.78
CA HIS A 188 5.59 3.68 -30.74
C HIS A 188 5.89 2.77 -29.55
N TRP A 189 5.21 1.63 -29.44
CA TRP A 189 5.39 0.65 -28.37
C TRP A 189 5.70 -0.74 -28.94
N PRO A 190 6.94 -0.96 -29.41
CA PRO A 190 7.32 -2.20 -30.07
C PRO A 190 6.97 -3.43 -29.25
N GLY A 191 6.22 -4.34 -29.87
CA GLY A 191 5.81 -5.57 -29.26
C GLY A 191 4.58 -5.46 -28.34
N VAL A 192 4.02 -4.28 -28.04
CA VAL A 192 2.69 -4.22 -27.39
C VAL A 192 1.62 -4.62 -28.42
N MET A 193 0.75 -5.56 -28.07
CA MET A 193 -0.24 -6.14 -28.99
C MET A 193 -1.64 -5.57 -28.76
N GLY A 194 -2.41 -5.46 -29.84
CA GLY A 194 -3.84 -5.13 -29.79
C GLY A 194 -4.14 -3.73 -29.25
N PRO A 195 -5.42 -3.40 -29.02
CA PRO A 195 -5.75 -2.34 -28.10
C PRO A 195 -5.29 -2.74 -26.68
N VAL A 196 -4.69 -1.79 -25.98
CA VAL A 196 -4.33 -1.93 -24.57
C VAL A 196 -5.62 -2.04 -23.76
N GLU A 197 -5.76 -3.14 -23.00
CA GLU A 197 -6.88 -3.37 -22.07
C GLU A 197 -6.56 -2.88 -20.66
N ALA A 198 -5.31 -3.05 -20.24
CA ALA A 198 -4.73 -2.49 -19.03
C ALA A 198 -3.26 -2.17 -19.26
N ALA A 199 -2.75 -1.12 -18.65
CA ALA A 199 -1.31 -0.87 -18.55
C ALA A 199 -0.99 -0.28 -17.18
N TRP A 200 0.09 -0.78 -16.57
CA TRP A 200 0.54 -0.32 -15.27
C TRP A 200 2.06 -0.41 -15.15
N SER A 201 2.58 0.16 -14.08
CA SER A 201 3.97 0.04 -13.67
C SER A 201 4.03 -0.30 -12.18
N HIS A 202 5.21 -0.65 -11.69
CA HIS A 202 5.46 -0.62 -10.25
C HIS A 202 5.17 0.78 -9.68
N ALA A 203 5.05 0.84 -8.35
CA ALA A 203 4.85 2.11 -7.66
C ALA A 203 5.95 3.09 -8.10
N ALA A 204 5.53 4.27 -8.58
CA ALA A 204 6.48 5.29 -8.96
C ALA A 204 7.29 5.67 -7.71
N PRO A 205 8.63 5.71 -7.80
CA PRO A 205 9.44 6.18 -6.68
C PRO A 205 9.00 7.60 -6.34
N ALA A 206 8.79 7.87 -5.05
CA ALA A 206 8.46 9.20 -4.60
C ALA A 206 9.54 10.20 -5.06
N PRO A 207 9.19 11.45 -5.43
CA PRO A 207 10.17 12.46 -5.80
C PRO A 207 11.22 12.52 -4.71
N ALA A 208 12.49 12.38 -5.10
CA ALA A 208 13.60 12.15 -4.20
C ALA A 208 13.63 13.20 -3.08
N GLY A 209 13.17 12.76 -1.92
CA GLY A 209 13.46 13.28 -0.59
C GLY A 209 13.89 12.12 0.31
N GLY A 210 14.83 11.28 -0.16
CA GLY A 210 15.51 10.24 0.62
C GLY A 210 15.62 8.86 -0.07
N PRO A 211 16.82 8.23 -0.17
CA PRO A 211 16.98 6.84 -0.61
C PRO A 211 16.42 5.82 0.40
N ALA A 212 16.24 4.55 0.02
CA ALA A 212 15.71 3.50 0.91
C ALA A 212 16.56 3.23 2.18
N THR A 213 17.83 3.66 2.22
CA THR A 213 18.64 3.73 3.47
C THR A 213 18.29 4.93 4.35
N ALA A 214 17.71 5.98 3.77
CA ALA A 214 17.11 7.08 4.51
C ALA A 214 15.82 6.65 5.21
N GLY A 215 15.13 5.59 4.80
CA GLY A 215 13.97 5.09 5.55
C GLY A 215 14.33 4.69 7.00
N ALA A 216 15.34 3.84 7.16
CA ALA A 216 15.80 3.39 8.48
C ALA A 216 16.58 4.49 9.22
N ALA A 217 17.49 5.20 8.54
CA ALA A 217 18.27 6.27 9.14
C ALA A 217 17.41 7.49 9.53
N ASP A 218 16.51 7.94 8.66
CA ASP A 218 15.59 9.05 8.99
C ASP A 218 14.63 8.64 10.09
N PHE A 219 14.14 7.38 10.09
CA PHE A 219 13.29 6.88 11.16
C PHE A 219 14.06 6.86 12.48
N TYR A 220 15.29 6.33 12.49
CA TYR A 220 16.14 6.31 13.67
C TYR A 220 16.39 7.73 14.17
N HIS A 221 16.93 8.62 13.33
CA HIS A 221 17.25 10.00 13.72
C HIS A 221 16.02 10.79 14.18
N ARG A 222 14.85 10.54 13.60
CA ARG A 222 13.61 11.22 13.98
C ARG A 222 13.02 10.71 15.31
N TYR A 223 13.09 9.40 15.57
CA TYR A 223 12.30 8.80 16.64
C TYR A 223 13.12 8.19 17.80
N HIS A 224 14.44 8.00 17.68
CA HIS A 224 15.24 7.37 18.73
C HIS A 224 15.12 8.08 20.09
N ALA A 225 15.15 9.41 20.10
CA ALA A 225 15.01 10.21 21.32
C ALA A 225 13.67 9.96 22.05
N PHE A 226 12.62 9.54 21.35
CA PHE A 226 11.33 9.20 21.97
C PHE A 226 11.30 7.80 22.59
N ALA A 227 12.25 6.92 22.23
CA ALA A 227 12.39 5.58 22.80
C ALA A 227 13.30 5.57 24.04
N GLU A 228 14.25 6.50 24.14
CA GLU A 228 15.22 6.60 25.25
C GLU A 228 14.57 6.62 26.65
N PRO A 229 13.47 7.36 26.91
CA PRO A 229 12.81 7.33 28.21
C PRO A 229 12.27 5.93 28.59
N GLY A 230 11.85 5.14 27.59
CA GLY A 230 11.38 3.77 27.78
C GLY A 230 12.49 2.83 28.22
N GLU A 231 13.70 2.99 27.67
CA GLU A 231 14.87 2.23 28.13
C GLU A 231 15.30 2.67 29.52
N ALA A 232 15.47 3.98 29.73
CA ALA A 232 15.98 4.54 30.98
C ALA A 232 15.09 4.25 32.20
N HIS A 233 13.76 4.32 32.03
CA HIS A 233 12.81 4.20 33.15
C HIS A 233 12.09 2.87 33.20
N LEU A 234 11.92 2.21 32.06
CA LEU A 234 11.13 0.98 31.94
C LEU A 234 11.96 -0.21 31.48
N GLY A 235 13.25 -0.04 31.15
CA GLY A 235 14.16 -1.13 30.79
C GLY A 235 13.82 -1.86 29.48
N VAL A 236 13.05 -1.23 28.59
CA VAL A 236 12.79 -1.78 27.25
C VAL A 236 13.86 -1.22 26.31
N PRO A 237 14.71 -2.05 25.68
CA PRO A 237 15.79 -1.53 24.85
C PRO A 237 15.30 -0.62 23.72
N VAL A 238 16.00 0.49 23.48
CA VAL A 238 15.65 1.49 22.45
C VAL A 238 15.47 0.82 21.09
N LEU A 239 16.38 -0.09 20.73
CA LEU A 239 16.37 -0.76 19.44
C LEU A 239 15.13 -1.66 19.26
N VAL A 240 14.65 -2.29 20.33
CA VAL A 240 13.43 -3.12 20.29
C VAL A 240 12.22 -2.23 20.05
N THR A 241 12.09 -1.15 20.82
CA THR A 241 10.98 -0.19 20.66
C THR A 241 10.96 0.41 19.26
N LEU A 242 12.10 0.85 18.74
CA LEU A 242 12.20 1.39 17.37
C LEU A 242 11.93 0.31 16.31
N GLY A 243 12.43 -0.90 16.49
CA GLY A 243 12.19 -2.02 15.56
C GLY A 243 10.72 -2.38 15.46
N GLN A 244 10.02 -2.46 16.60
CA GLN A 244 8.58 -2.69 16.63
C GLN A 244 7.83 -1.50 16.03
N ALA A 245 8.16 -0.26 16.43
CA ALA A 245 7.54 0.93 15.84
C ALA A 245 7.70 0.97 14.31
N ALA A 246 8.90 0.68 13.79
CA ALA A 246 9.16 0.64 12.35
C ALA A 246 8.38 -0.48 11.66
N LEU A 247 8.25 -1.66 12.28
CA LEU A 247 7.49 -2.77 11.73
C LEU A 247 5.98 -2.46 11.66
N GLU A 248 5.41 -1.98 12.77
CA GLU A 248 3.97 -1.77 12.93
C GLU A 248 3.45 -0.54 12.16
N SER A 249 4.28 0.50 12.01
CA SER A 249 3.91 1.75 11.33
C SER A 249 4.43 1.89 9.90
N ASP A 250 5.03 0.84 9.36
CA ASP A 250 5.75 0.86 8.09
C ASP A 250 6.77 2.02 8.02
N TRP A 251 7.73 2.02 8.94
CA TRP A 251 8.75 3.06 9.10
C TRP A 251 8.14 4.46 9.30
N GLY A 252 7.02 4.54 10.04
CA GLY A 252 6.33 5.78 10.35
C GLY A 252 5.51 6.35 9.18
N ARG A 253 5.37 5.63 8.07
CA ARG A 253 4.50 6.03 6.95
C ARG A 253 3.02 5.95 7.31
N SER A 254 2.65 5.03 8.21
CA SER A 254 1.30 4.86 8.71
C SER A 254 1.29 4.78 10.24
N ALA A 255 1.23 5.95 10.88
CA ALA A 255 0.98 6.07 12.32
C ALA A 255 -0.14 7.09 12.61
N PRO A 256 -1.40 6.83 12.19
CA PRO A 256 -2.50 7.76 12.41
C PRO A 256 -2.59 8.20 13.87
N GLY A 257 -2.67 9.51 14.12
CA GLY A 257 -2.71 10.07 15.47
C GLY A 257 -1.53 9.65 16.35
N ASN A 258 -0.32 9.51 15.77
CA ASN A 258 0.90 9.09 16.44
C ASN A 258 0.83 7.69 17.06
N ASN A 259 -0.05 6.81 16.61
CA ASN A 259 -0.14 5.44 17.12
C ASN A 259 0.79 4.49 16.36
N PHE A 260 2.08 4.50 16.70
CA PHE A 260 3.10 3.71 16.01
C PHE A 260 2.99 2.19 16.20
N PHE A 261 2.20 1.73 17.17
CA PHE A 261 2.14 0.33 17.59
C PHE A 261 0.74 -0.28 17.44
N GLY A 262 -0.18 0.41 16.76
CA GLY A 262 -1.54 -0.08 16.55
C GLY A 262 -2.34 -0.33 17.84
N ILE A 263 -2.03 0.38 18.93
CA ILE A 263 -2.66 0.14 20.24
C ILE A 263 -4.16 0.47 20.14
N LYS A 264 -5.01 -0.52 20.43
CA LYS A 264 -6.46 -0.35 20.52
C LYS A 264 -6.82 0.53 21.72
N ALA A 265 -7.82 1.40 21.56
CA ALA A 265 -8.32 2.19 22.67
C ALA A 265 -9.38 1.44 23.47
N ARG A 266 -9.45 1.72 24.78
CA ARG A 266 -10.47 1.19 25.68
C ARG A 266 -11.64 2.16 25.78
N ALA A 267 -12.82 1.65 26.14
CA ALA A 267 -13.99 2.49 26.39
C ALA A 267 -13.76 3.50 27.54
N THR A 268 -12.86 3.17 28.49
CA THR A 268 -12.48 4.01 29.62
C THR A 268 -11.45 5.09 29.28
N ASP A 269 -10.86 5.05 28.09
CA ASP A 269 -9.90 6.07 27.68
C ASP A 269 -10.62 7.41 27.42
N PRO A 270 -9.98 8.57 27.65
CA PRO A 270 -10.53 9.86 27.29
C PRO A 270 -10.93 9.91 25.80
N GLU A 271 -12.08 10.51 25.47
CA GLU A 271 -12.61 10.52 24.11
C GLU A 271 -11.66 11.17 23.10
N GLU A 272 -11.01 12.27 23.49
CA GLU A 272 -10.01 12.99 22.72
C GLU A 272 -8.75 12.17 22.41
N SER A 273 -8.51 11.11 23.18
CA SER A 273 -7.38 10.19 23.01
C SER A 273 -7.74 8.93 22.23
N ARG A 274 -8.92 8.93 21.59
CA ARG A 274 -9.43 7.85 20.76
C ARG A 274 -9.61 8.33 19.33
N GLN A 275 -9.43 7.42 18.39
CA GLN A 275 -9.71 7.64 16.98
C GLN A 275 -10.28 6.38 16.37
N LEU A 276 -11.21 6.55 15.43
CA LEU A 276 -11.82 5.44 14.74
C LEU A 276 -11.04 5.17 13.44
N LEU A 277 -10.42 4.00 13.32
CA LEU A 277 -9.62 3.63 12.16
C LEU A 277 -10.16 2.34 11.53
N ARG A 278 -10.04 2.26 10.20
CA ARG A 278 -10.38 1.06 9.47
C ARG A 278 -9.34 -0.02 9.73
N THR A 279 -9.77 -1.26 9.94
CA THR A 279 -8.90 -2.41 10.18
C THR A 279 -9.53 -3.70 9.69
N ARG A 280 -8.73 -4.77 9.62
CA ARG A 280 -9.12 -6.12 9.23
C ARG A 280 -8.93 -7.05 10.42
N GLU A 281 -9.96 -7.83 10.74
CA GLU A 281 -9.91 -8.82 11.83
C GLU A 281 -10.38 -10.18 11.29
N VAL A 282 -9.73 -11.27 11.67
CA VAL A 282 -10.18 -12.63 11.31
C VAL A 282 -10.66 -13.33 12.58
N LEU A 283 -11.95 -13.62 12.63
CA LEU A 283 -12.62 -14.15 13.83
C LEU A 283 -13.32 -15.46 13.54
N ARG A 284 -13.41 -16.34 14.55
CA ARG A 284 -14.13 -17.63 14.45
C ARG A 284 -15.65 -17.53 14.58
N ARG A 285 -16.20 -16.31 14.65
CA ARG A 285 -17.63 -16.07 14.88
C ARG A 285 -18.18 -14.97 13.96
N PRO A 286 -19.43 -15.07 13.50
CA PRO A 286 -20.06 -14.11 12.57
C PRO A 286 -20.78 -12.93 13.25
N ASP A 287 -20.79 -12.84 14.57
CA ASP A 287 -21.57 -11.90 15.36
C ASP A 287 -20.72 -10.96 16.25
N ALA A 288 -19.48 -10.68 15.83
CA ALA A 288 -18.61 -9.79 16.59
C ALA A 288 -19.10 -8.33 16.53
N THR A 289 -19.16 -7.68 17.70
CA THR A 289 -19.52 -6.26 17.80
C THR A 289 -18.31 -5.38 17.54
N PHE A 290 -18.46 -4.45 16.60
CA PHE A 290 -17.53 -3.35 16.34
C PHE A 290 -18.28 -2.02 16.35
N PRO A 291 -17.59 -0.88 16.56
CA PRO A 291 -18.20 0.44 16.41
C PRO A 291 -18.87 0.64 15.06
N GLU A 292 -18.23 0.16 13.99
CA GLU A 292 -18.78 0.14 12.63
C GLU A 292 -18.31 -1.10 11.89
N VAL A 293 -19.25 -1.87 11.33
CA VAL A 293 -18.95 -3.02 10.46
C VAL A 293 -19.13 -2.57 9.02
N ILE A 294 -18.06 -2.72 8.21
CA ILE A 294 -18.08 -2.38 6.78
C ILE A 294 -18.43 -3.62 5.96
N SER A 295 -17.77 -4.76 6.22
CA SER A 295 -18.10 -6.05 5.62
C SER A 295 -17.73 -7.22 6.52
N VAL A 296 -18.41 -8.35 6.29
CA VAL A 296 -18.11 -9.65 6.91
C VAL A 296 -18.09 -10.69 5.80
N THR A 297 -16.95 -11.34 5.60
CA THR A 297 -16.72 -12.35 4.55
C THR A 297 -16.42 -13.69 5.21
N PRO A 298 -17.23 -14.74 5.00
CA PRO A 298 -16.90 -16.08 5.48
C PRO A 298 -15.68 -16.62 4.71
N LEU A 299 -14.74 -17.23 5.43
CA LEU A 299 -13.53 -17.84 4.89
C LEU A 299 -13.66 -19.36 4.82
N PRO A 300 -12.90 -20.04 3.94
CA PRO A 300 -13.00 -21.50 3.74
C PRO A 300 -12.74 -22.34 4.98
N ASP A 301 -11.92 -21.83 5.92
CA ASP A 301 -11.59 -22.49 7.19
C ASP A 301 -12.68 -22.34 8.27
N GLY A 302 -13.81 -21.71 7.92
CA GLY A 302 -14.93 -21.44 8.83
C GLY A 302 -14.72 -20.21 9.71
N SER A 303 -13.64 -19.45 9.52
CA SER A 303 -13.49 -18.12 10.10
C SER A 303 -14.20 -17.05 9.26
N PHE A 304 -14.22 -15.83 9.76
CA PHE A 304 -14.87 -14.68 9.15
C PHE A 304 -13.87 -13.54 9.14
N GLU A 305 -13.61 -13.02 7.95
CA GLU A 305 -12.91 -11.76 7.78
C GLU A 305 -13.88 -10.61 8.00
N TYR A 306 -13.50 -9.70 8.89
CA TYR A 306 -14.19 -8.45 9.15
C TYR A 306 -13.36 -7.31 8.59
N VAL A 307 -13.99 -6.45 7.79
CA VAL A 307 -13.51 -5.10 7.53
C VAL A 307 -14.39 -4.17 8.35
N VAL A 308 -13.77 -3.44 9.28
CA VAL A 308 -14.49 -2.68 10.31
C VAL A 308 -13.81 -1.33 10.52
N ARG A 309 -14.51 -0.38 11.15
CA ARG A 309 -13.83 0.67 11.90
C ARG A 309 -13.87 0.36 13.38
N ASP A 310 -12.72 0.45 14.03
CA ASP A 310 -12.55 0.16 15.45
C ASP A 310 -11.78 1.29 16.15
N TRP A 311 -11.85 1.29 17.48
CA TRP A 311 -11.23 2.32 18.31
C TRP A 311 -9.74 2.02 18.53
N PHE A 312 -8.90 2.97 18.10
CA PHE A 312 -7.47 2.97 18.35
C PHE A 312 -7.09 4.18 19.20
N ARG A 313 -5.98 4.04 19.93
CA ARG A 313 -5.38 5.16 20.65
C ARG A 313 -4.96 6.25 19.68
N ARG A 314 -5.15 7.50 20.09
CA ARG A 314 -4.55 8.71 19.52
C ARG A 314 -3.68 9.32 20.60
N TYR A 315 -2.48 9.75 20.21
CA TYR A 315 -1.47 10.30 21.10
C TYR A 315 -1.13 11.73 20.67
N ALA A 316 -0.84 12.58 21.66
CA ALA A 316 -0.43 13.96 21.40
C ALA A 316 0.94 14.03 20.73
N SER A 317 1.82 13.06 21.00
CA SER A 317 3.17 12.97 20.43
C SER A 317 3.60 11.51 20.21
N PRO A 318 4.65 11.27 19.39
CA PRO A 318 5.30 9.96 19.32
C PRO A 318 5.78 9.46 20.69
N GLU A 319 6.39 10.32 21.50
CA GLU A 319 6.87 9.99 22.86
C GLU A 319 5.80 9.33 23.73
N GLU A 320 4.57 9.83 23.69
CA GLU A 320 3.47 9.28 24.48
C GLU A 320 3.13 7.84 24.03
N SER A 321 3.13 7.59 22.73
CA SER A 321 2.89 6.25 22.18
C SER A 321 4.02 5.27 22.49
N PHE A 322 5.28 5.72 22.39
CA PHE A 322 6.47 4.92 22.70
C PHE A 322 6.52 4.56 24.19
N THR A 323 6.20 5.52 25.05
CA THR A 323 6.11 5.30 26.49
C THR A 323 4.95 4.36 26.84
N HIS A 324 3.79 4.49 26.20
CA HIS A 324 2.67 3.56 26.39
C HIS A 324 3.08 2.14 25.99
N HIS A 325 3.72 1.96 24.84
CA HIS A 325 4.23 0.66 24.41
C HIS A 325 5.25 0.07 25.40
N ALA A 326 6.22 0.85 25.86
CA ALA A 326 7.20 0.39 26.84
C ALA A 326 6.55 -0.04 28.17
N ARG A 327 5.53 0.69 28.65
CA ARG A 327 4.73 0.29 29.82
C ARG A 327 3.95 -1.00 29.57
N PHE A 328 3.37 -1.15 28.38
CA PHE A 328 2.66 -2.38 28.02
C PHE A 328 3.57 -3.61 28.14
N LEU A 329 4.82 -3.53 27.68
CA LEU A 329 5.77 -4.62 27.85
C LEU A 329 6.16 -4.82 29.32
N ARG A 330 6.45 -3.75 30.06
CA ARG A 330 6.91 -3.81 31.45
C ARG A 330 5.84 -4.32 32.42
N ASP A 331 4.62 -3.83 32.29
CA ASP A 331 3.54 -4.07 33.26
C ASP A 331 2.83 -5.41 33.01
N ASN A 332 3.00 -5.98 31.81
CA ASN A 332 2.39 -7.24 31.45
C ASN A 332 3.32 -8.41 31.81
N SER A 333 2.92 -9.19 32.81
CA SER A 333 3.68 -10.35 33.31
C SER A 333 4.01 -11.39 32.23
N ARG A 334 3.27 -11.40 31.11
CA ARG A 334 3.58 -12.23 29.93
C ARG A 334 5.01 -12.00 29.43
N TYR A 335 5.51 -10.77 29.47
CA TYR A 335 6.82 -10.41 28.91
C TYR A 335 7.92 -10.31 29.97
N ALA A 336 7.66 -10.72 31.22
CA ALA A 336 8.61 -10.56 32.33
C ALA A 336 9.99 -11.16 32.03
N ALA A 337 10.03 -12.35 31.40
CA ALA A 337 11.28 -13.03 31.03
C ALA A 337 12.13 -12.26 30.00
N ALA A 338 11.54 -11.35 29.22
CA ALA A 338 12.31 -10.52 28.29
C ALA A 338 13.24 -9.55 29.05
N PHE A 339 12.84 -9.11 30.24
CA PHE A 339 13.62 -8.15 31.03
C PHE A 339 14.88 -8.75 31.66
N ASP A 340 15.02 -10.08 31.69
CA ASP A 340 16.27 -10.77 32.02
C ASP A 340 17.35 -10.57 30.93
N HIS A 341 16.97 -9.98 29.79
CA HIS A 341 17.82 -9.71 28.63
C HIS A 341 17.88 -8.23 28.27
N SER A 342 17.67 -7.32 29.24
CA SER A 342 17.63 -5.88 28.98
C SER A 342 18.94 -5.30 28.40
N ASP A 343 20.06 -6.03 28.52
CA ASP A 343 21.38 -5.70 27.99
C ASP A 343 21.66 -6.29 26.59
N ASP A 344 20.84 -7.22 26.10
CA ASP A 344 20.88 -7.76 24.74
C ASP A 344 19.53 -7.53 24.04
N PRO A 345 19.40 -6.46 23.22
CA PRO A 345 18.13 -6.14 22.57
C PRO A 345 17.62 -7.26 21.67
N TYR A 346 18.51 -8.05 21.05
CA TYR A 346 18.11 -9.14 20.18
C TYR A 346 17.57 -10.34 20.98
N ALA A 347 18.17 -10.65 22.13
CA ALA A 347 17.62 -11.65 23.05
C ALA A 347 16.29 -11.19 23.66
N PHE A 348 16.18 -9.91 24.04
CA PHE A 348 14.94 -9.29 24.49
C PHE A 348 13.82 -9.46 23.45
N ALA A 349 14.07 -9.07 22.19
CA ALA A 349 13.11 -9.19 21.10
C ALA A 349 12.64 -10.64 20.87
N ARG A 350 13.57 -11.61 20.93
CA ARG A 350 13.23 -13.04 20.82
C ARG A 350 12.39 -13.51 22.00
N ALA A 351 12.66 -13.05 23.22
CA ALA A 351 11.86 -13.38 24.40
C ALA A 351 10.44 -12.79 24.32
N VAL A 352 10.29 -11.55 23.84
CA VAL A 352 8.97 -10.94 23.57
C VAL A 352 8.19 -11.74 22.52
N ALA A 353 8.86 -12.14 21.44
CA ALA A 353 8.24 -12.97 20.40
C ALA A 353 7.81 -14.34 20.92
N ALA A 354 8.70 -15.03 21.66
CA ALA A 354 8.42 -16.34 22.28
C ALA A 354 7.27 -16.28 23.30
N ALA A 355 7.10 -15.14 23.96
CA ALA A 355 5.99 -14.87 24.87
C ALA A 355 4.64 -14.64 24.16
N GLY A 356 4.61 -14.67 22.81
CA GLY A 356 3.38 -14.57 22.01
C GLY A 356 2.92 -13.13 21.77
N TYR A 357 3.86 -12.22 21.50
CA TYR A 357 3.52 -10.85 21.07
C TYR A 357 2.74 -10.85 19.74
N ALA A 358 3.16 -11.70 18.79
CA ALA A 358 2.50 -11.88 17.50
C ALA A 358 2.29 -13.38 17.22
N THR A 359 1.30 -13.69 16.39
CA THR A 359 1.00 -15.07 15.97
C THR A 359 1.84 -15.55 14.78
N ASP A 360 2.51 -14.66 14.05
CA ASP A 360 3.40 -15.04 12.93
C ASP A 360 4.65 -15.74 13.49
N PRO A 361 4.92 -17.01 13.10
CA PRO A 361 6.10 -17.74 13.56
C PRO A 361 7.43 -17.09 13.15
N ARG A 362 7.43 -16.20 12.15
CA ARG A 362 8.61 -15.47 11.67
C ARG A 362 8.79 -14.11 12.34
N TYR A 363 7.91 -13.73 13.26
CA TYR A 363 7.90 -12.40 13.86
C TYR A 363 9.27 -12.01 14.46
N ALA A 364 9.93 -12.92 15.17
CA ALA A 364 11.24 -12.69 15.75
C ALA A 364 12.31 -12.36 14.69
N ASP A 365 12.30 -13.07 13.57
CA ASP A 365 13.26 -12.85 12.48
C ASP A 365 12.99 -11.54 11.75
N ILE A 366 11.71 -11.22 11.52
CA ILE A 366 11.29 -9.95 10.91
C ILE A 366 11.70 -8.77 11.80
N LEU A 367 11.37 -8.83 13.09
CA LEU A 367 11.70 -7.79 14.05
C LEU A 367 13.22 -7.60 14.19
N THR A 368 13.97 -8.68 14.36
CA THR A 368 15.43 -8.58 14.45
C THR A 368 16.08 -8.12 13.14
N GLY A 369 15.47 -8.39 11.98
CA GLY A 369 15.84 -7.77 10.71
C GLY A 369 15.74 -6.25 10.74
N ARG A 370 14.58 -5.71 11.16
CA ARG A 370 14.37 -4.25 11.31
C ARG A 370 15.33 -3.62 12.30
N MET A 371 15.61 -4.31 13.40
CA MET A 371 16.59 -3.86 14.39
C MET A 371 18.00 -3.75 13.81
N ARG A 372 18.44 -4.71 12.98
CA ARG A 372 19.76 -4.62 12.32
C ARG A 372 19.84 -3.43 11.36
N GLU A 373 18.77 -3.16 10.62
CA GLU A 373 18.70 -2.00 9.73
C GLU A 373 18.83 -0.67 10.50
N LEU A 374 18.14 -0.55 11.65
CA LEU A 374 18.22 0.60 12.54
C LEU A 374 19.59 0.73 13.21
N GLU A 375 20.18 -0.39 13.65
CA GLU A 375 21.49 -0.41 14.30
C GLU A 375 22.61 0.02 13.35
N ALA A 376 22.54 -0.41 12.09
CA ALA A 376 23.46 0.03 11.04
C ALA A 376 23.33 1.52 10.68
N SER A 377 22.24 2.17 11.12
CA SER A 377 21.91 3.57 10.81
C SER A 377 22.13 4.53 11.99
N ARG A 378 22.75 4.05 13.08
CA ARG A 378 23.02 4.82 14.30
C ARG A 378 24.08 5.91 14.15
#